data_AF-A0A968Q2W0-F1
#
_entry.id   AF-A0A968Q2W0-F1
#
_cell.length_a   1.000
_cell.length_b   1.000
_cell.length_c   1.000
_cell.angle_alpha   90.00
_cell.angle_beta   90.00
_cell.angle_gamma   90.00
#
_symmetry.space_group_name_H-M   'P 1'
#
loop_
_entity.id
_entity.type
_entity.pdbx_description
1 polymer ?
#
loop_
_entity_poly.entity_id
_entity_poly.type
_entity_poly.pdbx_seq_one_letter_code
_entity_poly.pdbx_strand_id
1 'polypeptide(L)'
;MASGGVATYYTSNDLQESLEARVTLAGQIGHFERNFFDYTQFNIGFSTNFIAGDASPFLFDRVVDQKTISGGIVQQIYGPFLAGFQTAFNLDTGQEIDTNFILEYRRRAYGLLFRYSPTQETGFLGFRISNFDWTGRTAPFDAETLPGEVMVQ
;
A
#
# COMPACT_ATOMS: atom_id res chain seq x y z
N MET A 1 6.25 9.49 9.20
CA MET A 1 5.36 10.67 9.14
C MET A 1 5.40 11.17 7.70
N ALA A 2 4.24 11.40 7.08
CA ALA A 2 4.17 11.86 5.69
C ALA A 2 3.07 12.92 5.58
N SER A 3 3.38 14.05 4.93
CA SER A 3 2.44 15.11 4.60
C SER A 3 2.36 15.24 3.09
N GLY A 4 1.15 15.35 2.54
CA GLY A 4 0.91 15.50 1.10
C GLY A 4 -0.18 16.53 0.85
N GLY A 5 -0.05 17.33 -0.20
CA GLY A 5 -1.05 18.29 -0.64
C GLY A 5 -1.59 17.92 -2.02
N VAL A 6 -2.90 18.03 -2.22
CA VAL A 6 -3.55 17.82 -3.51
C VAL A 6 -4.44 19.04 -3.80
N ALA A 7 -4.18 19.74 -4.90
CA ALA A 7 -5.00 20.86 -5.38
C ALA A 7 -5.79 20.41 -6.60
N THR A 8 -7.11 20.63 -6.60
CA THR A 8 -7.99 20.28 -7.72
C THR A 8 -8.62 21.54 -8.30
N TYR A 9 -8.48 21.76 -9.60
CA TYR A 9 -9.01 22.92 -10.32
C TYR A 9 -10.25 22.50 -11.11
N TYR A 10 -11.37 23.19 -10.91
CA TYR A 10 -12.59 23.00 -11.69
C TYR A 10 -12.81 24.14 -12.69
N THR A 11 -13.36 23.82 -13.87
CA THR A 11 -13.74 24.78 -14.93
C THR A 11 -14.73 25.86 -14.46
N SER A 12 -15.35 25.69 -13.28
CA SER A 12 -16.24 26.64 -12.62
C SER A 12 -15.56 27.87 -12.01
N ASN A 13 -14.22 27.98 -12.07
CA ASN A 13 -13.44 29.03 -11.39
C ASN A 13 -13.41 28.91 -9.85
N ASP A 14 -13.79 27.74 -9.31
CA ASP A 14 -13.66 27.38 -7.90
C ASP A 14 -12.37 26.59 -7.68
N LEU A 15 -11.55 27.08 -6.75
CA LEU A 15 -10.28 26.48 -6.37
C LEU A 15 -10.51 25.73 -5.05
N GLN A 16 -10.36 24.41 -5.08
CA GLN A 16 -10.51 23.58 -3.88
C GLN A 16 -9.12 23.03 -3.52
N GLU A 17 -8.49 23.64 -2.52
CA GLU A 17 -7.21 23.20 -2.00
C GLU A 17 -7.46 22.19 -0.88
N SER A 18 -6.79 21.03 -0.93
CA SER A 18 -6.86 20.06 0.16
C SER A 18 -5.46 19.72 0.67
N LEU A 19 -5.33 19.73 1.99
CA LEU A 19 -4.09 19.41 2.70
C LEU A 19 -4.33 18.18 3.57
N GLU A 20 -3.60 17.11 3.28
CA GLU A 20 -3.66 15.89 4.07
C GLU A 20 -2.42 15.73 4.94
N ALA A 21 -2.64 15.59 6.25
CA ALA A 21 -1.61 15.23 7.20
C ALA A 21 -1.85 13.79 7.69
N ARG A 22 -0.84 12.92 7.57
CA ARG A 22 -0.91 11.52 8.00
C ARG A 22 0.26 11.12 8.91
N VAL A 23 -0.07 10.49 10.03
CA VAL A 23 0.86 9.87 10.96
C VAL A 23 0.55 8.39 11.06
N THR A 24 1.56 7.55 10.95
CA THR A 24 1.42 6.09 11.06
C THR A 24 2.48 5.56 12.00
N LEU A 25 2.05 4.75 12.96
CA LEU A 25 2.88 3.92 13.80
C LEU A 25 2.76 2.48 13.31
N ALA A 26 3.88 1.83 13.03
CA ALA A 26 3.91 0.45 12.58
C ALA A 26 5.00 -0.30 13.33
N GLY A 27 4.78 -1.60 13.51
CA GLY A 27 5.71 -2.47 14.20
C GLY A 27 5.61 -3.90 13.69
N GLN A 28 6.61 -4.68 14.08
CA GLN A 28 6.69 -6.09 13.79
C GLN A 28 7.19 -6.82 15.04
N ILE A 29 6.63 -7.98 15.29
CA ILE A 29 7.05 -8.92 16.32
C ILE A 29 7.45 -10.22 15.61
N GLY A 30 8.62 -10.73 15.94
CA GLY A 30 9.18 -11.95 15.36
C GLY A 30 9.82 -11.75 13.99
N HIS A 31 10.30 -12.86 13.38
CA HIS A 31 11.26 -12.82 12.27
C HIS A 31 10.83 -13.63 11.03
N PHE A 32 9.64 -14.28 11.07
CA PHE A 32 9.14 -15.12 9.97
C PHE A 32 10.12 -16.25 9.61
N GLU A 33 10.79 -16.81 10.61
CA GLU A 33 11.77 -17.89 10.45
C GLU A 33 11.17 -19.24 10.80
N ARG A 34 10.30 -19.28 11.82
CA ARG A 34 9.62 -20.51 12.25
C ARG A 34 8.34 -20.71 11.47
N ASN A 35 7.88 -21.96 11.44
CA ASN A 35 6.73 -22.35 10.63
C ASN A 35 5.37 -21.95 11.22
N PHE A 36 5.28 -21.39 12.43
CA PHE A 36 3.98 -21.18 13.07
C PHE A 36 4.04 -19.99 14.03
N PHE A 37 3.13 -19.03 13.86
CA PHE A 37 2.92 -17.87 14.74
C PHE A 37 4.21 -17.11 15.15
N ASP A 38 5.19 -17.03 14.25
CA ASP A 38 6.48 -16.39 14.52
C ASP A 38 6.61 -15.00 13.91
N TYR A 39 5.52 -14.50 13.33
CA TYR A 39 5.50 -13.18 12.73
C TYR A 39 4.15 -12.53 12.89
N THR A 40 4.17 -11.32 13.44
CA THR A 40 3.02 -10.43 13.53
C THR A 40 3.46 -9.05 13.10
N GLN A 41 2.77 -8.47 12.14
CA GLN A 41 2.94 -7.07 11.77
C GLN A 41 1.69 -6.31 12.16
N PHE A 42 1.85 -5.10 12.67
CA PHE A 42 0.73 -4.23 12.99
C PHE A 42 1.00 -2.80 12.54
N ASN A 43 -0.07 -2.06 12.30
CA ASN A 43 -0.01 -0.64 12.04
C ASN A 43 -1.24 0.08 12.63
N ILE A 44 -1.04 1.33 12.99
CA ILE A 44 -2.09 2.27 13.42
C ILE A 44 -1.79 3.58 12.72
N GLY A 45 -2.78 4.11 11.99
CA GLY A 45 -2.68 5.35 11.25
C GLY A 45 -3.71 6.37 11.73
N PHE A 46 -3.32 7.62 11.76
CA PHE A 46 -4.21 8.77 11.90
C PHE A 46 -3.98 9.69 10.71
N SER A 47 -5.05 10.11 10.04
CA SER A 47 -4.99 11.13 9.00
C SER A 47 -6.08 12.17 9.20
N THR A 48 -5.77 13.40 8.85
CA THR A 48 -6.70 14.52 8.83
C THR A 48 -6.59 15.23 7.48
N ASN A 49 -7.72 15.54 6.87
CA ASN A 49 -7.78 16.35 5.67
C ASN A 49 -8.36 17.72 6.02
N PHE A 50 -7.61 18.76 5.67
CA PHE A 50 -8.04 20.15 5.76
C PHE A 50 -8.36 20.61 4.35
N ILE A 51 -9.61 21.00 4.10
CA ILE A 51 -9.97 21.55 2.80
C ILE A 51 -10.08 23.06 2.95
N ALA A 52 -9.17 23.77 2.28
CA ALA A 52 -9.15 25.23 2.23
C ALA A 52 -9.90 25.70 0.98
N GLY A 53 -11.05 26.33 1.21
CA GLY A 53 -11.92 26.94 0.22
C GLY A 53 -12.96 27.79 0.94
N ASP A 54 -13.24 28.98 0.40
CA ASP A 54 -13.85 30.11 1.11
C ASP A 54 -15.14 29.81 1.89
N ALA A 55 -15.27 30.51 3.02
CA ALA A 55 -16.37 30.47 3.96
C ALA A 55 -17.71 30.84 3.31
N SER A 56 -18.38 29.88 2.70
CA SER A 56 -19.79 29.99 2.35
C SER A 56 -20.63 30.12 3.64
N PRO A 57 -21.44 31.18 3.80
CA PRO A 57 -22.25 31.39 5.01
C PRO A 57 -23.42 30.41 5.12
N PHE A 58 -23.56 29.50 4.16
CA PHE A 58 -24.58 28.48 4.13
C PHE A 58 -24.07 27.14 4.66
N LEU A 59 -24.79 26.58 5.62
CA LEU A 59 -24.47 25.30 6.28
C LEU A 59 -24.43 24.09 5.31
N PHE A 60 -24.94 24.23 4.09
CA PHE A 60 -24.96 23.18 3.07
C PHE A 60 -23.67 23.09 2.24
N ASP A 61 -22.73 24.03 2.40
CA ASP A 61 -21.49 24.13 1.60
C ASP A 61 -20.22 24.07 2.47
N ARG A 62 -20.34 23.52 3.69
CA ARG A 62 -19.17 23.25 4.51
C ARG A 62 -18.46 22.03 3.99
N VAL A 63 -17.26 22.23 3.48
CA VAL A 63 -16.34 21.11 3.34
C VAL A 63 -15.96 20.65 4.75
N VAL A 64 -16.36 19.43 5.09
CA VAL A 64 -16.14 18.86 6.43
C VAL A 64 -14.70 18.37 6.50
N ASP A 65 -13.92 18.90 7.44
CA ASP A 65 -12.63 18.32 7.83
C ASP A 65 -12.85 16.86 8.19
N GLN A 66 -12.15 15.94 7.52
CA GLN A 66 -12.29 14.51 7.75
C GLN A 66 -11.10 13.99 8.54
N LYS A 67 -11.37 13.45 9.73
CA LYS A 67 -10.40 12.75 10.55
C LYS A 67 -10.63 11.27 10.44
N THR A 68 -9.58 10.53 10.09
CA THR A 68 -9.63 9.08 9.92
C THR A 68 -8.62 8.43 10.85
N ILE A 69 -9.06 7.39 11.56
CA ILE A 69 -8.17 6.44 12.23
C ILE A 69 -8.20 5.13 11.46
N SER A 70 -7.05 4.48 11.34
CA SER A 70 -6.91 3.18 10.72
C SER A 70 -6.06 2.28 11.59
N GLY A 71 -6.31 0.99 11.49
CA GLY A 71 -5.52 -0.02 12.18
C GLY A 71 -5.51 -1.31 11.40
N GLY A 72 -4.40 -2.03 11.43
CA GLY A 72 -4.29 -3.32 10.78
C GLY A 72 -3.33 -4.25 11.50
N ILE A 73 -3.60 -5.53 11.36
CA ILE A 73 -2.76 -6.61 11.85
C ILE A 73 -2.66 -7.71 10.81
N VAL A 74 -1.45 -8.24 10.62
CA VAL A 74 -1.17 -9.38 9.75
C VAL A 74 -0.36 -10.39 10.57
N GLN A 75 -0.88 -11.61 10.66
CA GLN A 75 -0.33 -12.70 11.44
C GLN A 75 0.11 -13.83 10.51
N GLN A 76 1.30 -14.37 10.74
CA GLN A 76 1.68 -15.65 10.15
C GLN A 76 0.86 -16.76 10.80
N ILE A 77 0.14 -17.50 9.95
CA ILE A 77 -0.65 -18.65 10.37
C ILE A 77 0.24 -19.88 10.34
N TYR A 78 0.77 -20.22 9.15
CA TYR A 78 1.64 -21.38 8.99
C TYR A 78 2.55 -21.23 7.77
N GLY A 79 3.84 -21.52 7.95
CA GLY A 79 4.87 -21.43 6.93
C GLY A 79 4.80 -20.09 6.18
N PRO A 80 4.62 -20.10 4.83
CA PRO A 80 4.55 -18.89 4.02
C PRO A 80 3.20 -18.16 4.05
N PHE A 81 2.17 -18.69 4.75
CA PHE A 81 0.83 -18.09 4.77
C PHE A 81 0.67 -17.09 5.90
N LEU A 82 0.22 -15.89 5.54
CA LEU A 82 -0.18 -14.84 6.46
C LEU A 82 -1.63 -14.47 6.22
N ALA A 83 -2.35 -14.16 7.29
CA ALA A 83 -3.70 -13.64 7.23
C ALA A 83 -3.81 -12.42 8.14
N GLY A 84 -4.67 -11.49 7.76
CA GLY A 84 -4.83 -10.26 8.50
C GLY A 84 -6.06 -9.51 8.09
N PHE A 85 -6.24 -8.36 8.72
CA PHE A 85 -7.23 -7.39 8.30
C PHE A 85 -6.72 -5.99 8.57
N GLN A 86 -7.29 -5.02 7.86
CA GLN A 86 -7.04 -3.61 8.05
C GLN A 86 -8.36 -2.88 7.98
N THR A 87 -8.63 -2.04 8.97
CA THR A 87 -9.88 -1.30 9.08
C THR A 87 -9.59 0.20 9.22
N ALA A 88 -10.52 1.01 8.74
CA ALA A 88 -10.47 2.46 8.83
C ALA A 88 -11.85 3.01 9.25
N PHE A 89 -11.83 3.98 10.15
CA PHE A 89 -13.01 4.64 10.70
C PHE A 89 -12.89 6.15 10.57
N ASN A 90 -14.02 6.80 10.25
CA ASN A 90 -14.14 8.25 10.30
C ASN A 90 -14.44 8.64 11.76
N LEU A 91 -13.60 9.50 12.34
CA LEU A 91 -13.74 9.94 13.73
C LEU A 91 -14.82 11.00 13.92
N ASP A 92 -15.22 11.70 12.87
CA ASP A 92 -16.24 12.74 12.92
C ASP A 92 -17.65 12.12 12.88
N THR A 93 -17.87 11.09 12.07
CA THR A 93 -19.16 10.38 11.97
C THR A 93 -19.23 9.10 12.82
N GLY A 94 -18.08 8.57 13.25
CA GLY A 94 -17.98 7.26 13.92
C GLY A 94 -18.27 6.07 12.99
N GLN A 95 -18.42 6.31 11.69
CA GLN A 95 -18.74 5.25 10.72
C GLN A 95 -17.48 4.54 10.23
N GLU A 96 -17.64 3.25 9.95
CA GLU A 96 -16.63 2.47 9.25
C GLU A 96 -16.49 2.99 7.82
N ILE A 97 -15.27 3.35 7.45
CA ILE A 97 -14.93 3.75 6.08
C ILE A 97 -14.70 2.50 5.24
N ASP A 98 -13.89 1.58 5.75
CA ASP A 98 -13.47 0.40 5.01
C ASP A 98 -12.88 -0.67 5.93
N THR A 99 -13.14 -1.94 5.65
CA THR A 99 -12.43 -3.07 6.26
C THR A 99 -11.98 -4.04 5.18
N ASN A 100 -10.67 -4.25 5.10
CA ASN A 100 -10.03 -5.17 4.18
C ASN A 100 -9.59 -6.43 4.91
N PHE A 101 -10.01 -7.59 4.43
CA PHE A 101 -9.40 -8.87 4.77
C PHE A 101 -8.21 -9.13 3.86
N ILE A 102 -7.13 -9.65 4.42
CA ILE A 102 -5.85 -9.82 3.75
C ILE A 102 -5.42 -11.28 3.89
N LEU A 103 -5.09 -11.91 2.76
CA LEU A 103 -4.43 -13.21 2.71
C LEU A 103 -3.17 -13.09 1.86
N GLU A 104 -2.04 -13.46 2.42
CA GLU A 104 -0.74 -13.38 1.73
C GLU A 104 -0.04 -14.73 1.74
N TYR A 105 0.57 -15.07 0.61
CA TYR A 105 1.53 -16.15 0.50
C TYR A 105 2.89 -15.56 0.18
N ARG A 106 3.85 -15.67 1.10
CA ARG A 106 5.16 -15.03 1.00
C ARG A 106 6.28 -16.06 0.95
N ARG A 107 7.01 -16.09 -0.16
CA ARG A 107 8.29 -16.78 -0.30
C ARG A 107 9.41 -15.81 -0.66
N ARG A 108 10.64 -16.31 -0.70
CA ARG A 108 11.85 -15.51 -0.99
C ARG A 108 11.85 -14.89 -2.39
N ALA A 109 11.41 -15.65 -3.40
CA ALA A 109 11.47 -15.23 -4.81
C ALA A 109 10.13 -14.70 -5.36
N TYR A 110 9.02 -14.96 -4.68
CA TYR A 110 7.70 -14.52 -5.14
C TYR A 110 6.70 -14.44 -3.99
N GLY A 111 5.59 -13.75 -4.23
CA GLY A 111 4.46 -13.72 -3.32
C GLY A 111 3.13 -13.44 -4.02
N LEU A 112 2.06 -13.88 -3.37
CA LEU A 112 0.68 -13.64 -3.78
C LEU A 112 -0.01 -12.86 -2.67
N LEU A 113 -0.80 -11.87 -3.05
CA LEU A 113 -1.61 -11.05 -2.14
C LEU A 113 -3.04 -11.07 -2.62
N PHE A 114 -3.94 -11.50 -1.75
CA PHE A 114 -5.37 -11.33 -1.93
C PHE A 114 -5.89 -10.36 -0.87
N ARG A 115 -6.68 -9.39 -1.30
CA ARG A 115 -7.42 -8.49 -0.41
C ARG A 115 -8.87 -8.41 -0.83
N TYR A 116 -9.76 -8.33 0.15
CA TYR A 116 -11.18 -8.15 -0.09
C TYR A 116 -11.77 -7.18 0.92
N SER A 117 -12.45 -6.15 0.41
CA SER A 117 -13.28 -5.25 1.21
C SER A 117 -14.75 -5.65 1.04
N PRO A 118 -15.42 -6.15 2.09
CA PRO A 118 -16.87 -6.32 2.07
C PRO A 118 -17.60 -4.98 2.02
N THR A 119 -17.04 -3.94 2.65
CA THR A 119 -17.64 -2.60 2.74
C THR A 119 -17.77 -1.95 1.36
N GLN A 120 -16.77 -2.14 0.51
CA GLN A 120 -16.74 -1.64 -0.87
C GLN A 120 -17.04 -2.73 -1.91
N GLU A 121 -17.35 -3.94 -1.47
CA GLU A 121 -17.54 -5.14 -2.31
C GLU A 121 -16.44 -5.38 -3.36
N THR A 122 -15.21 -4.95 -3.04
CA THR A 122 -14.09 -4.90 -3.99
C THR A 122 -12.99 -5.88 -3.59
N GLY A 123 -12.49 -6.62 -4.58
CA GLY A 123 -11.36 -7.55 -4.43
C GLY A 123 -10.11 -7.05 -5.14
N PHE A 124 -8.95 -7.43 -4.61
CA PHE A 124 -7.64 -7.18 -5.21
C PHE A 124 -6.82 -8.46 -5.20
N LEU A 125 -6.22 -8.77 -6.35
CA LEU A 125 -5.23 -9.84 -6.51
C LEU A 125 -3.92 -9.21 -6.98
N GLY A 126 -2.86 -9.44 -6.21
CA GLY A 126 -1.52 -8.98 -6.50
C GLY A 126 -0.54 -10.14 -6.58
N PHE A 127 0.39 -10.06 -7.52
CA PHE A 127 1.53 -10.96 -7.62
C PHE A 127 2.81 -10.14 -7.54
N ARG A 128 3.77 -10.61 -6.73
CA ARG A 128 5.09 -10.02 -6.60
C ARG A 128 6.13 -11.05 -6.98
N ILE A 129 7.07 -10.67 -7.84
CA ILE A 129 8.33 -11.39 -8.05
C ILE A 129 9.42 -10.59 -7.36
N SER A 130 10.37 -11.27 -6.74
CA SER A 130 11.51 -10.68 -6.02
C SER A 130 12.82 -11.18 -6.59
N ASN A 131 13.91 -10.42 -6.39
CA ASN A 131 15.25 -10.71 -6.91
C ASN A 131 15.31 -10.81 -8.44
N PHE A 132 14.63 -9.91 -9.14
CA PHE A 132 14.75 -9.78 -10.59
C PHE A 132 15.87 -8.79 -10.95
N ASP A 133 17.12 -9.26 -10.88
CA ASP A 133 18.31 -8.48 -11.23
C ASP A 133 18.79 -8.86 -12.64
N TRP A 134 17.98 -8.59 -13.66
CA TRP A 134 18.39 -8.79 -15.04
C TRP A 134 19.29 -7.63 -15.50
N THR A 135 20.60 -7.87 -15.56
CA THR A 135 21.62 -6.88 -15.95
C THR A 135 22.34 -7.18 -17.28
N GLY A 136 21.94 -8.21 -18.01
CA GLY A 136 22.64 -8.67 -19.21
C GLY A 136 21.91 -8.36 -20.52
N ARG A 137 22.58 -7.71 -21.47
CA ARG A 137 22.25 -7.89 -22.89
C ARG A 137 22.34 -9.39 -23.18
N THR A 138 21.24 -10.00 -23.60
CA THR A 138 21.25 -11.35 -24.17
C THR A 138 22.20 -11.35 -25.35
N ALA A 139 23.22 -12.21 -25.35
CA ALA A 139 23.99 -12.46 -26.55
C ALA A 139 22.99 -12.88 -27.67
N PRO A 140 23.10 -12.32 -28.89
CA PRO A 140 22.30 -12.79 -30.00
C PRO A 140 22.48 -14.30 -30.13
N PHE A 141 21.39 -15.03 -30.39
CA PHE A 141 21.42 -16.48 -30.60
C PHE A 141 22.38 -16.89 -31.74
N ASP A 142 22.74 -15.95 -32.61
CA ASP A 142 23.58 -16.13 -33.80
C ASP A 142 24.97 -15.49 -33.67
N ALA A 143 25.56 -15.43 -32.46
CA ALA A 143 26.96 -15.04 -32.34
C ALA A 143 27.86 -16.13 -32.96
N GLU A 144 28.06 -16.05 -34.27
CA GLU A 144 29.01 -16.87 -35.01
C GLU A 144 30.40 -16.58 -34.44
N THR A 145 30.97 -17.56 -33.72
CA THR A 145 32.37 -17.54 -33.31
C THR A 145 33.22 -17.54 -34.58
N LEU A 146 33.64 -16.36 -35.02
CA LEU A 146 34.65 -16.24 -36.07
C LEU A 146 35.95 -16.87 -35.54
N PRO A 147 36.48 -17.92 -36.18
CA PRO A 147 37.70 -18.56 -35.73
C PRO A 147 38.88 -17.66 -36.11
N GLY A 148 39.48 -16.95 -35.15
CA GLY A 148 40.60 -16.08 -35.49
C GLY A 148 41.37 -15.40 -34.36
N GLU A 149 40.92 -15.40 -33.11
CA GLU A 149 41.65 -14.71 -32.05
C GLU A 149 42.32 -15.70 -31.08
N VAL A 150 43.42 -16.29 -31.57
CA VAL A 150 44.44 -16.89 -30.72
C VAL A 150 45.27 -15.73 -30.16
N MET A 151 44.97 -15.27 -28.95
CA MET A 151 45.89 -14.39 -28.22
C MET A 151 46.95 -15.26 -27.55
N VAL A 152 48.17 -15.13 -28.08
CA VAL A 152 49.40 -15.72 -27.59
C VAL A 152 49.75 -15.11 -26.23
N GLN A 153 49.94 -15.99 -25.25
CA GLN A 153 50.55 -15.88 -23.91
C GLN A 153 50.51 -14.54 -23.16
#